data_AF-A0A5J6Z5G5-F1
#
_entry.id   AF-A0A5J6Z5G5-F1
#
_cell.length_a   1.000
_cell.length_b   1.000
_cell.length_c   1.000
_cell.angle_alpha   90.00
_cell.angle_beta   90.00
_cell.angle_gamma   90.00
#
_symmetry.space_group_name_H-M   'P 1'
#
loop_
_entity.id
_entity.type
_entity.pdbx_description
1 polymer ?
#
loop_
_entity_poly.entity_id
_entity_poly.type
_entity_poly.pdbx_seq_one_letter_code
_entity_poly.pdbx_strand_id
1 'polypeptide(L)'
;MERAQYFSNPAGEYTAGDHDFAKVDPAELHYSLEGLWVLDRQSTRTGGDGKSSVLRLNYRAARVQLVVSGRGEVQVTFGDGSTKAFPVRSDGTIDLFKEDTQQLGELALRVTGDVELYSFTFG
;
A
#
# COMPACT_ATOMS: atom_id res chain seq x y z
N MET A 1 -6.66 -6.13 16.60
CA MET A 1 -5.84 -5.10 15.92
C MET A 1 -6.66 -4.56 14.76
N GLU A 2 -7.04 -3.30 14.79
CA GLU A 2 -7.94 -2.68 13.79
C GLU A 2 -7.36 -2.69 12.36
N ARG A 3 -6.03 -2.64 12.19
CA ARG A 3 -5.38 -2.71 10.86
C ARG A 3 -5.56 -4.06 10.15
N ALA A 4 -5.58 -5.16 10.91
CA ALA A 4 -5.78 -6.50 10.37
C ALA A 4 -7.21 -6.70 9.83
N GLN A 5 -8.17 -5.83 10.17
CA GLN A 5 -9.56 -5.99 9.78
C GLN A 5 -9.78 -5.86 8.26
N TYR A 6 -8.89 -5.12 7.58
CA TYR A 6 -8.95 -4.89 6.13
C TYR A 6 -7.85 -5.63 5.37
N PHE A 7 -7.16 -6.56 6.02
CA PHE A 7 -6.06 -7.31 5.43
C PHE A 7 -6.57 -8.62 4.83
N SER A 8 -6.36 -8.84 3.53
CA SER A 8 -6.88 -10.01 2.82
C SER A 8 -5.96 -11.23 2.80
N ASN A 9 -4.67 -11.08 3.11
CA ASN A 9 -3.82 -12.26 3.36
C ASN A 9 -4.31 -12.99 4.62
N PRO A 10 -3.90 -14.26 4.85
CA PRO A 10 -4.31 -15.01 6.02
C PRO A 10 -4.10 -14.23 7.33
N ALA A 11 -5.16 -14.09 8.14
CA ALA A 11 -5.16 -13.22 9.31
C ALA A 11 -4.06 -13.53 10.34
N GLY A 12 -3.61 -14.79 10.42
CA GLY A 12 -2.52 -15.21 11.29
C GLY A 12 -1.14 -14.68 10.90
N GLU A 13 -0.98 -14.19 9.67
CA GLU A 13 0.28 -13.65 9.15
C GLU A 13 0.46 -12.16 9.48
N TYR A 14 -0.60 -11.46 9.91
CA TYR A 14 -0.51 -10.05 10.31
C TYR A 14 0.11 -9.91 11.72
N THR A 15 1.42 -10.10 11.79
CA THR A 15 2.22 -10.00 13.02
C THR A 15 3.49 -9.19 12.75
N ALA A 16 4.08 -8.59 13.77
CA ALA A 16 5.32 -7.82 13.59
C ALA A 16 6.49 -8.74 13.17
N GLY A 17 7.34 -8.25 12.27
CA GLY A 17 8.51 -8.98 11.77
C GLY A 17 8.58 -9.05 10.25
N ASP A 18 9.53 -9.83 9.76
CA ASP A 18 9.75 -10.10 8.34
C ASP A 18 8.80 -11.19 7.84
N HIS A 19 8.16 -10.94 6.70
CA HIS A 19 7.21 -11.84 6.06
C HIS A 19 7.46 -11.92 4.57
N ASP A 20 7.23 -13.09 3.99
CA ASP A 20 7.13 -13.30 2.54
C ASP A 20 5.70 -13.69 2.19
N PHE A 21 4.92 -12.72 1.72
CA PHE A 21 3.50 -12.90 1.48
C PHE A 21 3.24 -13.47 0.08
N ALA A 22 2.44 -14.53 0.01
CA ALA A 22 1.92 -15.00 -1.27
C ALA A 22 0.97 -13.98 -1.89
N LYS A 23 0.89 -13.95 -3.23
CA LYS A 23 -0.06 -13.10 -3.94
C LYS A 23 -1.50 -13.50 -3.59
N VAL A 24 -2.27 -12.51 -3.11
CA VAL A 24 -3.70 -12.61 -2.87
C VAL A 24 -4.38 -11.37 -3.48
N ASP A 25 -5.49 -11.57 -4.20
CA ASP A 25 -6.31 -10.45 -4.65
C ASP A 25 -7.20 -9.98 -3.48
N PRO A 26 -7.16 -8.69 -3.12
CA PRO A 26 -7.89 -8.22 -1.95
C PRO A 26 -9.40 -8.20 -2.18
N ALA A 27 -10.17 -8.39 -1.10
CA ALA A 27 -11.62 -8.17 -1.13
C ALA A 27 -11.97 -6.69 -1.37
N GLU A 28 -13.24 -6.37 -1.60
CA GLU A 28 -13.69 -4.97 -1.73
C GLU A 28 -13.33 -4.19 -0.45
N LEU A 29 -12.75 -2.98 -0.60
CA LEU A 29 -12.31 -2.12 0.51
C LEU A 29 -11.17 -2.71 1.37
N HIS A 30 -10.49 -3.73 0.88
CA HIS A 30 -9.37 -4.37 1.56
C HIS A 30 -8.05 -4.15 0.84
N TYR A 31 -6.96 -4.47 1.53
CA TYR A 31 -5.63 -4.50 0.98
C TYR A 31 -4.98 -5.87 1.18
N SER A 32 -3.99 -6.18 0.33
CA SER A 32 -3.13 -7.35 0.46
C SER A 32 -1.68 -6.97 0.22
N LEU A 33 -0.78 -7.80 0.73
CA LEU A 33 0.66 -7.71 0.51
C LEU A 33 1.12 -8.93 -0.28
N GLU A 34 2.10 -8.74 -1.14
CA GLU A 34 2.79 -9.75 -1.94
C GLU A 34 4.29 -9.50 -1.83
N GLY A 35 5.08 -10.56 -1.71
CA GLY A 35 6.54 -10.52 -1.59
C GLY A 35 7.02 -10.15 -0.18
N LEU A 36 8.24 -9.61 -0.10
CA LEU A 36 8.92 -9.38 1.17
C LEU A 36 8.47 -8.09 1.84
N TRP A 37 7.98 -8.17 3.07
CA TRP A 37 7.56 -7.03 3.87
C TRP A 37 8.05 -7.15 5.30
N VAL A 38 8.32 -6.01 5.93
CA VAL A 38 8.61 -5.89 7.34
C VAL A 38 7.44 -5.14 7.98
N LEU A 39 6.67 -5.84 8.80
CA LEU A 39 5.55 -5.27 9.53
C LEU A 39 6.02 -4.79 10.92
N ASP A 40 5.66 -3.56 11.27
CA ASP A 40 5.73 -3.05 12.64
C ASP A 40 4.32 -2.72 13.15
N ARG A 41 4.19 -2.36 14.43
CA ARG A 41 2.93 -2.01 15.08
C ARG A 41 2.16 -0.90 14.38
N GLN A 42 2.87 0.03 13.72
CA GLN A 42 2.27 1.24 13.13
C GLN A 42 2.61 1.46 11.66
N SER A 43 3.64 0.79 11.14
CA SER A 43 4.09 0.96 9.77
C SER A 43 4.39 -0.39 9.12
N THR A 44 4.50 -0.37 7.80
CA THR A 44 5.05 -1.46 7.02
C THR A 44 6.03 -0.91 6.00
N ARG A 45 7.08 -1.66 5.70
CA ARG A 45 8.04 -1.31 4.64
C ARG A 45 8.42 -2.56 3.86
N THR A 46 8.90 -2.35 2.64
CA THR A 46 9.38 -3.47 1.82
C THR A 46 10.66 -4.07 2.41
N GLY A 47 10.78 -5.39 2.32
CA GLY A 47 12.04 -6.11 2.52
C GLY A 47 12.94 -6.02 1.27
N GLY A 48 14.25 -6.21 1.46
CA GLY A 48 15.21 -6.21 0.35
C GLY A 48 15.26 -4.88 -0.43
N ASP A 49 15.26 -4.97 -1.76
CA ASP A 49 15.25 -3.79 -2.65
C ASP A 49 13.84 -3.32 -3.04
N GLY A 50 12.80 -3.97 -2.52
CA GLY A 50 11.38 -3.64 -2.72
C GLY A 50 10.81 -3.93 -4.11
N LYS A 51 11.60 -4.44 -5.06
CA LYS A 51 11.13 -4.64 -6.45
C LYS A 51 10.10 -5.75 -6.61
N SER A 52 10.20 -6.79 -5.78
CA SER A 52 9.26 -7.92 -5.76
C SER A 52 8.08 -7.71 -4.81
N SER A 53 8.09 -6.63 -4.02
CA SER A 53 7.06 -6.36 -3.02
C SER A 53 5.95 -5.51 -3.61
N VAL A 54 4.70 -5.98 -3.52
CA VAL A 54 3.52 -5.28 -4.03
C VAL A 54 2.46 -5.17 -2.94
N LEU A 55 1.94 -3.97 -2.73
CA LEU A 55 0.72 -3.75 -1.95
C LEU A 55 -0.44 -3.54 -2.92
N ARG A 56 -1.53 -4.30 -2.78
CA ARG A 56 -2.75 -4.12 -3.57
C ARG A 56 -3.84 -3.54 -2.69
N LEU A 57 -4.62 -2.61 -3.23
CA LEU A 57 -5.72 -1.95 -2.53
C LEU A 57 -6.92 -1.85 -3.45
N ASN A 58 -8.05 -2.40 -3.00
CA ASN A 58 -9.35 -2.13 -3.59
C ASN A 58 -10.05 -1.08 -2.74
N TYR A 59 -10.57 -0.03 -3.37
CA TYR A 59 -11.12 1.13 -2.67
C TYR A 59 -12.42 1.62 -3.29
N ARG A 60 -13.14 2.44 -2.53
CA ARG A 60 -14.28 3.22 -2.99
C ARG A 60 -14.16 4.66 -2.51
N ALA A 61 -13.57 5.55 -3.30
CA ALA A 61 -13.26 6.93 -2.91
C ALA A 61 -13.18 7.86 -4.12
N ALA A 62 -13.34 9.17 -3.89
CA ALA A 62 -12.97 10.19 -4.88
C ALA A 62 -11.49 10.56 -4.73
N ARG A 63 -10.92 10.40 -3.54
CA ARG A 63 -9.51 10.64 -3.23
C ARG A 63 -8.92 9.47 -2.44
N VAL A 64 -7.74 9.01 -2.84
CA VAL A 64 -6.92 8.06 -2.07
C VAL A 64 -5.59 8.71 -1.77
N GLN A 65 -5.26 8.79 -0.48
CA GLN A 65 -3.99 9.33 -0.03
C GLN A 65 -3.23 8.28 0.78
N LEU A 66 -1.91 8.37 0.76
CA LEU A 66 -1.02 7.48 1.48
C LEU A 66 -0.13 8.31 2.40
N VAL A 67 -0.12 7.95 3.68
CA VAL A 67 0.76 8.53 4.70
C VAL A 67 2.07 7.75 4.72
N VAL A 68 3.18 8.45 4.52
CA VAL A 68 4.53 7.86 4.40
C VAL A 68 5.57 8.63 5.21
N SER A 69 6.69 7.96 5.48
CA SER A 69 7.95 8.58 5.93
C SER A 69 9.13 8.08 5.10
N GLY A 70 10.30 8.69 5.29
CA GLY A 70 11.55 8.25 4.66
C GLY A 70 11.79 8.88 3.28
N ARG A 71 12.57 8.20 2.44
CA ARG A 71 13.00 8.68 1.12
C ARG A 71 13.02 7.56 0.08
N GLY A 72 12.50 7.87 -1.10
CA GLY A 72 12.45 6.90 -2.18
C GLY A 72 11.33 7.20 -3.15
N GLU A 73 10.68 6.15 -3.63
CA GLU A 73 9.62 6.28 -4.63
C GLU A 73 8.50 5.27 -4.38
N VAL A 74 7.27 5.74 -4.53
CA VAL A 74 6.07 4.91 -4.61
C VAL A 74 5.61 4.91 -6.07
N GLN A 75 5.71 3.77 -6.73
CA GLN A 75 5.15 3.55 -8.06
C GLN A 75 3.75 2.93 -7.90
N VAL A 76 2.74 3.59 -8.46
CA VAL A 76 1.35 3.14 -8.46
C VAL A 76 1.00 2.64 -9.84
N THR A 77 0.40 1.45 -9.93
CA THR A 77 -0.31 0.93 -11.09
C THR A 77 -1.81 0.99 -10.80
N PHE A 78 -2.58 1.63 -11.67
CA PHE A 78 -4.04 1.73 -11.56
C PHE A 78 -4.72 0.55 -12.25
N GLY A 79 -6.01 0.33 -11.97
CA GLY A 79 -6.78 -0.78 -12.56
C GLY A 79 -6.85 -0.79 -14.10
N ASP A 80 -6.61 0.35 -14.76
CA ASP A 80 -6.50 0.44 -16.23
C ASP A 80 -5.10 0.07 -16.76
N GLY A 81 -4.17 -0.28 -15.88
CA GLY A 81 -2.78 -0.60 -16.20
C GLY A 81 -1.85 0.61 -16.33
N SER A 82 -2.37 1.84 -16.25
CA SER A 82 -1.54 3.04 -16.24
C SER A 82 -0.66 3.08 -14.99
N THR A 83 0.49 3.75 -15.08
CA THR A 83 1.41 3.87 -13.95
C THR A 83 1.83 5.30 -13.68
N LYS A 84 2.03 5.61 -12.40
CA LYS A 84 2.52 6.92 -11.94
C LYS A 84 3.49 6.75 -10.78
N ALA A 85 4.60 7.48 -10.84
CA ALA A 85 5.61 7.50 -9.79
C ALA A 85 5.41 8.73 -8.89
N PHE A 86 5.59 8.52 -7.58
CA PHE A 86 5.50 9.55 -6.55
C PHE A 86 6.79 9.56 -5.72
N PRO A 87 7.66 10.58 -5.88
CA PRO A 87 8.88 10.67 -5.10
C PRO A 87 8.56 11.02 -3.64
N VAL A 88 9.11 10.25 -2.71
CA VAL A 88 9.05 10.51 -1.28
C VAL A 88 10.33 11.25 -0.88
N ARG A 89 10.19 12.53 -0.50
CA ARG A 89 11.34 13.39 -0.14
C ARG A 89 11.36 13.79 1.33
N SER A 90 10.21 13.67 1.99
CA SER A 90 9.96 13.97 3.38
C SER A 90 8.71 13.23 3.82
N ASP A 91 8.55 13.11 5.13
CA ASP A 91 7.37 12.55 5.75
C ASP A 91 6.13 13.39 5.41
N GLY A 92 4.97 12.73 5.31
CA GLY A 92 3.72 13.40 5.03
C GLY A 92 2.76 12.52 4.24
N THR A 93 1.93 13.18 3.43
CA THR A 93 0.85 12.55 2.69
C THR A 93 1.03 12.74 1.20
N ILE A 94 0.80 11.67 0.43
CA ILE A 94 0.84 11.68 -1.03
C ILE A 94 -0.58 11.41 -1.55
N ASP A 95 -1.04 12.26 -2.47
CA ASP A 95 -2.29 12.03 -3.21
C ASP A 95 -2.06 11.04 -4.36
N LEU A 96 -2.37 9.77 -4.13
CA LEU A 96 -2.20 8.72 -5.15
C LEU A 96 -3.26 8.81 -6.24
N PHE A 97 -4.49 9.16 -5.84
CA PHE A 97 -5.66 9.23 -6.71
C PHE A 97 -6.56 10.40 -6.29
N LYS A 98 -7.12 11.10 -7.26
CA LYS A 98 -8.10 12.19 -7.04
C LYS A 98 -8.97 12.39 -8.28
N GLU A 99 -10.28 12.33 -8.08
CA GLU A 99 -11.32 12.55 -9.07
C GLU A 99 -12.47 13.39 -8.48
N ASP A 100 -13.42 13.82 -9.32
CA ASP A 100 -14.55 14.66 -8.88
C ASP A 100 -15.65 13.88 -8.16
N THR A 101 -15.79 12.58 -8.45
CA THR A 101 -16.82 11.72 -7.86
C THR A 101 -16.23 10.44 -7.29
N GLN A 102 -16.89 9.90 -6.27
CA GLN A 102 -16.50 8.65 -5.64
C GLN A 102 -16.71 7.49 -6.61
N GLN A 103 -15.69 6.63 -6.75
CA GLN A 103 -15.76 5.44 -7.58
C GLN A 103 -15.07 4.25 -6.93
N LEU A 104 -15.42 3.06 -7.39
CA LEU A 104 -14.64 1.85 -7.12
C LEU A 104 -13.36 1.88 -7.94
N GLY A 105 -12.26 1.43 -7.35
CA GLY A 105 -11.01 1.31 -8.07
C GLY A 105 -10.02 0.36 -7.38
N GLU A 106 -8.94 0.09 -8.10
CA GLU A 106 -7.86 -0.77 -7.67
C GLU A 106 -6.53 -0.04 -7.86
N LEU A 107 -5.62 -0.18 -6.90
CA LEU A 107 -4.23 0.29 -6.98
C LEU A 107 -3.28 -0.87 -6.62
N ALA A 108 -2.15 -0.94 -7.31
CA ALA A 108 -1.00 -1.74 -6.91
C ALA A 108 0.22 -0.83 -6.71
N LEU A 109 0.85 -0.91 -5.54
CA LEU A 109 1.99 -0.09 -5.17
C LEU A 109 3.26 -0.94 -5.15
N ARG A 110 4.31 -0.45 -5.79
CA ARG A 110 5.69 -0.86 -5.53
C ARG A 110 6.43 0.28 -4.86
N VAL A 111 7.22 -0.04 -3.85
CA VAL A 111 7.89 0.95 -3.02
C VAL A 111 9.38 0.64 -3.02
N THR A 112 10.20 1.67 -3.19
CA THR A 112 11.67 1.57 -3.18
C THR A 112 12.26 2.60 -2.23
N GLY A 113 13.50 2.36 -1.80
CA GLY A 113 14.18 3.18 -0.80
C GLY A 113 13.83 2.75 0.62
N ASP A 114 13.96 3.66 1.58
CA ASP A 114 13.66 3.44 3.00
C ASP A 114 12.26 3.94 3.39
N VAL A 115 11.33 3.95 2.42
CA VAL A 115 9.97 4.44 2.62
C VAL A 115 9.17 3.50 3.52
N GLU A 116 8.56 4.07 4.56
CA GLU A 116 7.59 3.38 5.40
C GLU A 116 6.17 3.84 5.10
N LEU A 117 5.23 2.90 5.12
CA LEU A 117 3.81 3.11 4.87
C LEU A 117 3.03 3.02 6.17
N TYR A 118 2.21 4.02 6.48
CA TYR A 118 1.45 4.05 7.73
C TYR A 118 -0.02 3.76 7.52
N SER A 119 -0.67 4.43 6.57
CA SER A 119 -2.10 4.30 6.37
C SER A 119 -2.54 4.87 5.03
N PHE A 120 -3.65 4.33 4.52
CA PHE A 120 -4.44 5.01 3.50
C PHE A 120 -5.51 5.88 4.15
N THR A 121 -5.76 7.04 3.58
CA THR A 121 -6.90 7.89 3.90
C THR A 121 -7.74 8.12 2.65
N PHE A 122 -9.05 8.21 2.85
CA PHE A 122 -10.04 8.26 1.77
C PHE A 122 -10.92 9.50 1.92
N GLY A 123 -11.33 10.08 0.79
CA GLY A 123 -12.24 11.22 0.73
C GLY A 123 -12.99 11.30 -0.58
#